data_AF-A0A2E6S6F6-F1
#
_entry.id   AF-A0A2E6S6F6-F1
#
_cell.length_a   1.000
_cell.length_b   1.000
_cell.length_c   1.000
_cell.angle_alpha   90.00
_cell.angle_beta   90.00
_cell.angle_gamma   90.00
#
_symmetry.space_group_name_H-M   'P 1'
#
loop_
_entity.id
_entity.type
_entity.pdbx_description
1 polymer ?
#
loop_
_entity_poly.entity_id
_entity_poly.type
_entity_poly.pdbx_seq_one_letter_code
_entity_poly.pdbx_strand_id
1 'polypeptide(L)'
;MWRTIYSISCIFGATALCAQEKESPGALLDSLLPDAEQVAEFEKLVDELGAEEFRIRSRAMERLLRVPLIPDGVLRGGLESEEPEIRARVREIVRKGGRTKSEAVFRRALELLAEGNQKGQLDKVVEVLASGLTIDGRLAVAESASVRRMAAAGAESIGKQGMGVLRVLLGDAEDTVRMQAAVGLANLGEIAGARELAEFLDSESTAERTRAWEGLQALTGKAFGYSPLGPQGARQTSAQRWKEYLGGDVVLKGKVGQSRALALFNGRDLTGWTHYRKGRVVEPDEDTWSVEDGILHCPGGGPGDLRTDADFEDYVLVVSYRASEPRADGGIGVMMNPGQADNAFARDGGDYLEIQLLPGRSGDLYRIGNFQAKVDGKDLAFAHPRREEVEERFNQWHEMRVEVWDGEVKVYLNGVLVNEAVGQVASGRIVLREERSKLEFRQVTLLPVSR
;
A
#
# COMPACT_ATOMS: atom_id res chain seq x y z
N MET A 1 -4.40 8.55 -80.82
CA MET A 1 -4.98 9.39 -79.75
C MET A 1 -5.19 8.49 -78.53
N TRP A 2 -4.84 8.97 -77.34
CA TRP A 2 -4.51 8.23 -76.11
C TRP A 2 -5.67 7.52 -75.34
N ARG A 3 -5.32 6.41 -74.65
CA ARG A 3 -5.58 5.98 -73.23
C ARG A 3 -6.97 5.56 -72.67
N THR A 4 -6.98 4.34 -72.07
CA THR A 4 -7.39 3.93 -70.68
C THR A 4 -8.90 3.80 -70.35
N ILE A 5 -9.48 2.59 -70.17
CA ILE A 5 -9.62 1.66 -68.98
C ILE A 5 -10.60 2.12 -67.86
N TYR A 6 -11.67 1.32 -67.70
CA TYR A 6 -12.54 0.98 -66.55
C TYR A 6 -12.76 1.93 -65.35
N SER A 7 -14.03 2.07 -64.96
CA SER A 7 -14.46 2.23 -63.57
C SER A 7 -15.89 1.68 -63.38
N ILE A 8 -15.99 0.48 -62.81
CA ILE A 8 -17.19 -0.04 -62.14
C ILE A 8 -16.77 -0.24 -60.69
N SER A 9 -17.22 0.66 -59.80
CA SER A 9 -17.14 0.54 -58.35
C SER A 9 -18.23 1.44 -57.75
N CYS A 10 -18.69 1.06 -56.55
CA CYS A 10 -19.59 1.79 -55.65
C CYS A 10 -21.04 1.29 -55.54
N ILE A 11 -21.22 0.01 -55.18
CA ILE A 11 -22.31 -0.44 -54.31
C ILE A 11 -21.69 -1.48 -53.35
N PHE A 12 -21.95 -1.38 -52.05
CA PHE A 12 -21.27 -2.06 -50.90
C PHE A 12 -20.08 -1.35 -50.25
N GLY A 13 -20.16 -0.02 -50.10
CA GLY A 13 -19.23 0.77 -49.27
C GLY A 13 -19.85 1.42 -48.03
N ALA A 14 -21.04 1.00 -47.57
CA ALA A 14 -21.80 1.73 -46.55
C ALA A 14 -22.30 0.90 -45.34
N THR A 15 -21.76 -0.30 -45.11
CA THR A 15 -22.09 -1.12 -43.93
C THR A 15 -20.90 -1.40 -43.01
N ALA A 16 -19.73 -0.81 -43.27
CA ALA A 16 -18.53 -0.94 -42.43
C ALA A 16 -18.26 0.27 -41.51
N LEU A 17 -19.18 1.24 -41.44
CA LEU A 17 -19.00 2.47 -40.65
C LEU A 17 -20.17 2.78 -39.67
N CYS A 18 -21.05 1.81 -39.39
CA CYS A 18 -22.20 2.02 -38.50
C CYS A 18 -22.35 0.96 -37.38
N ALA A 19 -21.27 0.29 -37.00
CA ALA A 19 -21.23 -0.51 -35.75
C ALA A 19 -20.00 -0.12 -34.90
N GLN A 20 -19.80 1.18 -34.70
CA GLN A 20 -19.12 1.69 -33.51
C GLN A 20 -20.21 2.00 -32.48
N GLU A 21 -20.89 0.96 -31.98
CA GLU A 21 -21.52 1.09 -30.68
C GLU A 21 -20.40 1.18 -29.65
N LYS A 22 -20.57 2.06 -28.65
CA LYS A 22 -19.64 2.24 -27.54
C LYS A 22 -19.46 0.91 -26.79
N GLU A 23 -18.48 0.11 -27.19
CA GLU A 23 -18.14 -1.13 -26.50
C GLU A 23 -17.72 -0.78 -25.06
N SER A 24 -18.51 -1.25 -24.10
CA SER A 24 -18.17 -1.08 -22.68
C SER A 24 -16.99 -1.98 -22.32
N PRO A 25 -16.08 -1.57 -21.42
CA PRO A 25 -14.98 -2.43 -20.99
C PRO A 25 -15.45 -3.81 -20.50
N GLY A 26 -16.64 -3.87 -19.89
CA GLY A 26 -17.26 -5.11 -19.44
C GLY A 26 -17.58 -6.06 -20.59
N ALA A 27 -18.15 -5.54 -21.68
CA ALA A 27 -18.48 -6.34 -22.87
C ALA A 27 -17.22 -6.89 -23.56
N LEU A 28 -16.12 -6.11 -23.57
CA LEU A 28 -14.84 -6.58 -24.08
C LEU A 28 -14.24 -7.69 -23.21
N LEU A 29 -14.31 -7.57 -21.88
CA LEU A 29 -13.87 -8.62 -20.96
C LEU A 29 -14.75 -9.87 -21.05
N ASP A 30 -16.06 -9.71 -21.21
CA ASP A 30 -16.99 -10.84 -21.39
C ASP A 30 -16.72 -11.57 -22.71
N SER A 31 -16.36 -10.83 -23.77
CA SER A 31 -15.94 -11.46 -25.03
C SER A 31 -14.67 -12.32 -24.87
N LEU A 32 -13.85 -12.02 -23.84
CA LEU A 32 -12.63 -12.75 -23.48
C LEU A 32 -12.89 -13.99 -22.61
N LEU A 33 -14.10 -14.12 -22.08
CA LEU A 33 -14.54 -15.17 -21.16
C LEU A 33 -15.77 -15.87 -21.74
N PRO A 34 -15.62 -16.64 -22.83
CA PRO A 34 -16.75 -17.32 -23.43
C PRO A 34 -17.41 -18.28 -22.43
N ASP A 35 -18.72 -18.38 -22.52
CA ASP A 35 -19.49 -19.32 -21.71
C ASP A 35 -19.18 -20.79 -22.07
N ALA A 36 -19.68 -21.73 -21.27
CA ALA A 36 -19.41 -23.15 -21.45
C ALA A 36 -19.86 -23.69 -22.82
N GLU A 37 -20.91 -23.10 -23.42
CA GLU A 37 -21.42 -23.51 -24.72
C GLU A 37 -20.48 -23.04 -25.84
N GLN A 38 -20.00 -21.81 -25.74
CA GLN A 38 -19.01 -21.24 -26.64
C GLN A 38 -17.67 -21.98 -26.55
N VAL A 39 -17.21 -22.33 -25.34
CA VAL A 39 -15.98 -23.14 -25.15
C VAL A 39 -16.13 -24.50 -25.83
N ALA A 40 -17.24 -25.20 -25.60
CA ALA A 40 -17.51 -26.50 -26.24
C ALA A 40 -17.56 -26.40 -27.77
N GLU A 41 -18.07 -25.28 -28.31
CA GLU A 41 -18.04 -25.04 -29.77
C GLU A 41 -16.61 -24.88 -30.29
N PHE A 42 -15.74 -24.15 -29.57
CA PHE A 42 -14.33 -24.03 -29.95
C PHE A 42 -13.57 -25.34 -29.85
N GLU A 43 -13.78 -26.13 -28.79
CA GLU A 43 -13.17 -27.45 -28.64
C GLU A 43 -13.56 -28.37 -29.79
N LYS A 44 -14.86 -28.39 -30.14
CA LYS A 44 -15.35 -29.13 -31.30
C LYS A 44 -14.69 -28.68 -32.60
N LEU A 45 -14.53 -27.36 -32.81
CA LEU A 45 -13.84 -26.85 -33.99
C LEU A 45 -12.35 -27.25 -34.01
N VAL A 46 -11.69 -27.32 -32.85
CA VAL A 46 -10.31 -27.80 -32.75
C VAL A 46 -10.21 -29.28 -33.09
N ASP A 47 -11.13 -30.11 -32.60
CA ASP A 47 -11.19 -31.53 -32.94
C ASP A 47 -11.44 -31.75 -34.45
N GLU A 48 -12.33 -30.94 -35.04
CA GLU A 48 -12.61 -30.96 -36.48
C GLU A 48 -11.39 -30.60 -37.35
N LEU A 49 -10.34 -30.00 -36.80
CA LEU A 49 -9.06 -29.79 -37.52
C LEU A 49 -8.36 -31.12 -37.85
N GLY A 50 -8.66 -32.21 -37.12
CA GLY A 50 -8.15 -33.55 -37.35
C GLY A 50 -9.00 -34.41 -38.27
N ALA A 51 -10.13 -33.91 -38.78
CA ALA A 51 -11.04 -34.72 -39.59
C ALA A 51 -10.40 -35.18 -40.92
N GLU A 52 -10.65 -36.45 -41.29
CA GLU A 52 -10.18 -37.04 -42.56
C GLU A 52 -10.71 -36.25 -43.77
N GLU A 53 -11.97 -35.79 -43.70
CA GLU A 53 -12.59 -35.01 -44.76
C GLU A 53 -12.03 -33.59 -44.85
N PHE A 54 -11.46 -33.26 -46.02
CA PHE A 54 -10.94 -31.92 -46.33
C PHE A 54 -11.94 -30.78 -46.05
N ARG A 55 -13.22 -30.99 -46.38
CA ARG A 55 -14.24 -29.95 -46.24
C ARG A 55 -14.48 -29.58 -44.77
N ILE A 56 -14.43 -30.56 -43.86
CA ILE A 56 -14.68 -30.35 -42.43
C ILE A 56 -13.52 -29.55 -41.82
N ARG A 57 -12.29 -30.06 -41.96
CA ARG A 57 -11.09 -29.39 -41.42
C ARG A 57 -10.86 -27.99 -42.00
N SER A 58 -11.16 -27.77 -43.29
CA SER A 58 -10.98 -26.47 -43.94
C SER A 58 -12.01 -25.44 -43.41
N ARG A 59 -13.26 -25.87 -43.18
CA ARG A 59 -14.30 -25.04 -42.56
C ARG A 59 -13.94 -24.69 -41.11
N ALA A 60 -13.46 -25.65 -40.33
CA ALA A 60 -13.03 -25.43 -38.95
C ALA A 60 -11.90 -24.40 -38.87
N MET A 61 -10.88 -24.56 -39.73
CA MET A 61 -9.77 -23.62 -39.85
C MET A 61 -10.24 -22.20 -40.21
N GLU A 62 -11.16 -22.07 -41.17
CA GLU A 62 -11.69 -20.77 -41.56
C GLU A 62 -12.49 -20.09 -40.44
N ARG A 63 -13.32 -20.85 -39.70
CA ARG A 63 -14.05 -20.32 -38.53
C ARG A 63 -13.09 -19.86 -37.44
N LEU A 64 -12.12 -20.69 -37.07
CA LEU A 64 -11.14 -20.38 -36.03
C LEU A 64 -10.23 -19.19 -36.38
N LEU A 65 -9.94 -18.95 -37.67
CA LEU A 65 -9.18 -17.77 -38.08
C LEU A 65 -10.01 -16.47 -38.13
N ARG A 66 -11.33 -16.60 -38.35
CA ARG A 66 -12.27 -15.47 -38.44
C ARG A 66 -12.77 -15.00 -37.10
N VAL A 67 -12.87 -15.88 -36.12
CA VAL A 67 -13.32 -15.47 -34.79
C VAL A 67 -12.38 -14.41 -34.23
N PRO A 68 -12.93 -13.37 -33.55
CA PRO A 68 -12.11 -12.34 -32.93
C PRO A 68 -11.15 -12.93 -31.90
N LEU A 69 -11.56 -14.04 -31.28
CA LEU A 69 -10.94 -14.61 -30.10
C LEU A 69 -11.12 -16.13 -30.01
N ILE A 70 -10.07 -16.83 -29.53
CA ILE A 70 -10.17 -18.22 -29.05
C ILE A 70 -9.53 -18.28 -27.65
N PRO A 71 -10.16 -18.93 -26.64
CA PRO A 71 -9.59 -19.10 -25.31
C PRO A 71 -8.23 -19.81 -25.30
N ASP A 72 -7.29 -19.39 -24.45
CA ASP A 72 -5.97 -20.03 -24.35
C ASP A 72 -6.08 -21.49 -23.91
N GLY A 73 -7.01 -21.82 -23.01
CA GLY A 73 -7.26 -23.22 -22.62
C GLY A 73 -7.59 -24.14 -23.80
N VAL A 74 -8.41 -23.67 -24.75
CA VAL A 74 -8.77 -24.42 -25.95
C VAL A 74 -7.57 -24.53 -26.91
N LEU A 75 -6.82 -23.44 -27.09
CA LEU A 75 -5.61 -23.45 -27.90
C LEU A 75 -4.54 -24.39 -27.30
N ARG A 76 -4.37 -24.40 -25.98
CA ARG A 76 -3.45 -25.27 -25.25
C ARG A 76 -3.84 -26.73 -25.40
N GLY A 77 -5.12 -27.07 -25.20
CA GLY A 77 -5.63 -28.42 -25.44
C GLY A 77 -5.34 -28.90 -26.87
N GLY A 78 -5.52 -28.03 -27.87
CA GLY A 78 -5.16 -28.32 -29.25
C GLY A 78 -3.65 -28.48 -29.50
N LEU A 79 -2.80 -27.73 -28.79
CA LEU A 79 -1.33 -27.86 -28.86
C LEU A 79 -0.81 -29.13 -28.18
N GLU A 80 -1.53 -29.63 -27.17
CA GLU A 80 -1.22 -30.83 -26.39
C GLU A 80 -1.88 -32.11 -26.95
N SER A 81 -2.79 -31.98 -27.92
CA SER A 81 -3.50 -33.10 -28.57
C SER A 81 -2.55 -34.21 -29.04
N GLU A 82 -2.97 -35.48 -28.91
CA GLU A 82 -2.21 -36.64 -29.39
C GLU A 82 -2.10 -36.67 -30.92
N GLU A 83 -3.03 -36.03 -31.64
CA GLU A 83 -3.08 -35.98 -33.10
C GLU A 83 -2.09 -34.94 -33.70
N PRO A 84 -1.09 -35.36 -34.49
CA PRO A 84 -0.09 -34.45 -35.04
C PRO A 84 -0.66 -33.35 -35.93
N GLU A 85 -1.76 -33.63 -36.64
CA GLU A 85 -2.36 -32.70 -37.59
C GLU A 85 -3.13 -31.58 -36.89
N ILE A 86 -3.79 -31.89 -35.77
CA ILE A 86 -4.42 -30.89 -34.88
C ILE A 86 -3.34 -29.96 -34.35
N ARG A 87 -2.26 -30.51 -33.76
CA ARG A 87 -1.14 -29.70 -33.23
C ARG A 87 -0.53 -28.76 -34.27
N ALA A 88 -0.38 -29.21 -35.52
CA ALA A 88 0.20 -28.41 -36.60
C ALA A 88 -0.71 -27.25 -37.01
N ARG A 89 -2.02 -27.48 -37.12
CA ARG A 89 -3.01 -26.45 -37.50
C ARG A 89 -3.27 -25.46 -36.39
N VAL A 90 -3.33 -25.92 -35.15
CA VAL A 90 -3.44 -25.02 -33.98
C VAL A 90 -2.21 -24.11 -33.89
N ARG A 91 -1.00 -24.62 -34.15
CA ARG A 91 0.20 -23.78 -34.29
C ARG A 91 0.05 -22.70 -35.38
N GLU A 92 -0.58 -23.04 -36.50
CA GLU A 92 -0.84 -22.09 -37.57
C GLU A 92 -1.88 -21.02 -37.17
N ILE A 93 -2.93 -21.38 -36.44
CA ILE A 93 -3.93 -20.46 -35.88
C ILE A 93 -3.28 -19.49 -34.89
N VAL A 94 -2.46 -20.00 -33.98
CA VAL A 94 -1.68 -19.21 -33.03
C VAL A 94 -0.77 -18.23 -33.78
N ARG A 95 -0.03 -18.72 -34.80
CA ARG A 95 0.87 -17.90 -35.62
C ARG A 95 0.13 -16.83 -36.43
N LYS A 96 -1.07 -17.13 -36.94
CA LYS A 96 -1.89 -16.21 -37.76
C LYS A 96 -2.69 -15.19 -36.93
N GLY A 97 -2.56 -15.21 -35.61
CA GLY A 97 -2.93 -14.07 -34.77
C GLY A 97 -4.12 -14.27 -33.84
N GLY A 98 -4.53 -15.51 -33.55
CA GLY A 98 -5.56 -15.77 -32.52
C GLY A 98 -5.21 -15.11 -31.19
N ARG A 99 -4.00 -15.39 -30.66
CA ARG A 99 -3.52 -14.82 -29.39
C ARG A 99 -3.27 -13.30 -29.45
N THR A 100 -2.74 -12.79 -30.56
CA THR A 100 -2.46 -11.36 -30.74
C THR A 100 -3.75 -10.52 -30.76
N LYS A 101 -4.84 -11.05 -31.33
CA LYS A 101 -6.15 -10.39 -31.32
C LYS A 101 -6.74 -10.36 -29.90
N SER A 102 -6.65 -11.48 -29.18
CA SER A 102 -7.05 -11.56 -27.77
C SER A 102 -6.36 -10.53 -26.88
N GLU A 103 -5.05 -10.40 -27.01
CA GLU A 103 -4.25 -9.42 -26.27
C GLU A 103 -4.64 -7.97 -26.62
N ALA A 104 -4.98 -7.70 -27.88
CA ALA A 104 -5.41 -6.36 -28.31
C ALA A 104 -6.78 -5.97 -27.73
N VAL A 105 -7.73 -6.91 -27.69
CA VAL A 105 -9.05 -6.71 -27.08
C VAL A 105 -8.90 -6.50 -25.56
N PHE A 106 -8.08 -7.32 -24.90
CA PHE A 106 -7.85 -7.19 -23.46
C PHE A 106 -7.20 -5.87 -23.11
N ARG A 107 -6.21 -5.42 -23.90
CA ARG A 107 -5.60 -4.10 -23.73
C ARG A 107 -6.63 -2.98 -23.87
N ARG A 108 -7.49 -3.03 -24.88
CA ARG A 108 -8.52 -2.02 -25.09
C ARG A 108 -9.51 -1.95 -23.93
N ALA A 109 -9.88 -3.09 -23.37
CA ALA A 109 -10.73 -3.15 -22.18
C ALA A 109 -10.07 -2.47 -20.98
N LEU A 110 -8.78 -2.73 -20.74
CA LEU A 110 -8.02 -2.09 -19.66
C LEU A 110 -7.86 -0.57 -19.88
N GLU A 111 -7.66 -0.10 -21.10
CA GLU A 111 -7.63 1.35 -21.41
C GLU A 111 -8.94 2.03 -21.04
N LEU A 112 -10.07 1.47 -21.46
CA LEU A 112 -11.39 2.00 -21.14
C LEU A 112 -11.70 1.98 -19.64
N LEU A 113 -11.21 0.96 -18.91
CA LEU A 113 -11.27 0.92 -17.44
C LEU A 113 -10.39 1.95 -16.77
N ALA A 114 -9.26 2.34 -17.38
CA ALA A 114 -8.40 3.38 -16.85
C ALA A 114 -8.98 4.78 -17.08
N GLU A 115 -9.68 4.97 -18.20
CA GLU A 115 -10.33 6.24 -18.60
C GLU A 115 -11.65 6.48 -17.84
N GLY A 116 -12.42 5.42 -17.58
CA GLY A 116 -13.68 5.48 -16.85
C GLY A 116 -13.49 5.13 -15.38
N ASN A 117 -14.05 5.92 -14.46
CA ASN A 117 -14.06 5.64 -13.01
C ASN A 117 -15.01 4.46 -12.64
N GLN A 118 -15.01 3.39 -13.45
CA GLN A 118 -15.89 2.23 -13.31
C GLN A 118 -15.26 1.22 -12.33
N LYS A 119 -15.57 1.41 -11.04
CA LYS A 119 -15.32 0.41 -10.00
C LYS A 119 -16.15 -0.85 -10.29
N GLY A 120 -15.54 -2.04 -10.14
CA GLY A 120 -16.27 -3.32 -10.13
C GLY A 120 -16.03 -4.30 -11.30
N GLN A 121 -15.00 -4.10 -12.13
CA GLN A 121 -14.65 -5.06 -13.21
C GLN A 121 -13.28 -5.75 -13.01
N LEU A 122 -12.66 -5.57 -11.84
CA LEU A 122 -11.40 -6.23 -11.48
C LEU A 122 -11.54 -7.76 -11.49
N ASP A 123 -12.67 -8.30 -11.03
CA ASP A 123 -12.93 -9.75 -11.03
C ASP A 123 -12.89 -10.33 -12.44
N LYS A 124 -13.45 -9.63 -13.43
CA LYS A 124 -13.38 -10.04 -14.84
C LYS A 124 -11.98 -9.95 -15.42
N VAL A 125 -11.21 -8.92 -15.04
CA VAL A 125 -9.79 -8.80 -15.42
C VAL A 125 -8.99 -9.98 -14.88
N VAL A 126 -9.26 -10.38 -13.63
CA VAL A 126 -8.66 -11.55 -12.98
C VAL A 126 -9.05 -12.83 -13.69
N GLU A 127 -10.33 -13.02 -14.02
CA GLU A 127 -10.82 -14.18 -14.78
C GLU A 127 -10.14 -14.28 -16.16
N VAL A 128 -10.01 -13.18 -16.90
CA VAL A 128 -9.32 -13.16 -18.20
C VAL A 128 -7.86 -13.58 -18.05
N LEU A 129 -7.15 -13.02 -17.06
CA LEU A 129 -5.75 -13.39 -16.80
C LEU A 129 -5.61 -14.87 -16.37
N ALA A 130 -6.55 -15.38 -15.56
CA ALA A 130 -6.59 -16.77 -15.11
C ALA A 130 -6.86 -17.77 -16.24
N SER A 131 -7.54 -17.34 -17.32
CA SER A 131 -7.80 -18.18 -18.50
C SER A 131 -6.55 -18.58 -19.29
N GLY A 132 -5.36 -18.08 -18.90
CA GLY A 132 -4.10 -18.31 -19.60
C GLY A 132 -3.80 -17.24 -20.63
N LEU A 133 -4.65 -16.21 -20.77
CA LEU A 133 -4.35 -15.01 -21.55
C LEU A 133 -3.27 -14.18 -20.84
N THR A 134 -2.04 -14.69 -20.85
CA THR A 134 -0.87 -13.98 -20.36
C THR A 134 -0.38 -13.07 -21.46
N ILE A 135 -0.31 -11.77 -21.16
CA ILE A 135 0.30 -10.83 -22.09
C ILE A 135 1.81 -11.06 -22.01
N ASP A 136 2.37 -11.78 -22.98
CA ASP A 136 3.81 -12.00 -23.06
C ASP A 136 4.49 -10.65 -23.36
N GLY A 137 4.90 -9.95 -22.29
CA GLY A 137 5.70 -8.71 -22.31
C GLY A 137 5.04 -7.47 -22.94
N ARG A 138 3.93 -7.60 -23.68
CA ARG A 138 3.36 -6.50 -24.49
C ARG A 138 2.40 -5.57 -23.76
N LEU A 139 2.02 -5.86 -22.52
CA LEU A 139 1.29 -4.88 -21.69
C LEU A 139 2.25 -3.94 -20.95
N ALA A 140 3.51 -4.34 -20.77
CA ALA A 140 4.58 -3.44 -20.32
C ALA A 140 4.89 -2.33 -21.34
N VAL A 141 4.34 -2.44 -22.56
CA VAL A 141 4.44 -1.45 -23.64
C VAL A 141 3.14 -0.67 -23.82
N ALA A 142 2.11 -0.89 -22.98
CA ALA A 142 0.92 -0.03 -23.01
C ALA A 142 1.35 1.39 -22.61
N GLU A 143 1.01 2.41 -23.40
CA GLU A 143 1.48 3.79 -23.15
C GLU A 143 1.03 4.32 -21.77
N SER A 144 -0.17 3.94 -21.31
CA SER A 144 -0.75 4.43 -20.06
C SER A 144 -0.26 3.69 -18.81
N ALA A 145 0.35 4.43 -17.89
CA ALA A 145 0.77 3.92 -16.59
C ALA A 145 -0.39 3.33 -15.76
N SER A 146 -1.59 3.90 -15.88
CA SER A 146 -2.79 3.39 -15.18
C SER A 146 -3.17 1.98 -15.62
N VAL A 147 -3.05 1.68 -16.93
CA VAL A 147 -3.29 0.35 -17.48
C VAL A 147 -2.28 -0.65 -16.93
N ARG A 148 -1.00 -0.27 -16.88
CA ARG A 148 0.08 -1.12 -16.36
C ARG A 148 -0.07 -1.40 -14.86
N ARG A 149 -0.53 -0.42 -14.06
CA ARG A 149 -0.86 -0.65 -12.64
C ARG A 149 -2.02 -1.61 -12.44
N MET A 150 -3.08 -1.51 -13.25
CA MET A 150 -4.20 -2.47 -13.18
C MET A 150 -3.76 -3.88 -13.56
N ALA A 151 -2.90 -4.01 -14.57
CA ALA A 151 -2.32 -5.29 -14.94
C ALA A 151 -1.50 -5.91 -13.81
N ALA A 152 -0.70 -5.10 -13.09
CA ALA A 152 0.01 -5.56 -11.90
C ALA A 152 -0.96 -6.04 -10.80
N ALA A 153 -2.02 -5.28 -10.49
CA ALA A 153 -3.00 -5.69 -9.49
C ALA A 153 -3.76 -6.98 -9.86
N GLY A 154 -4.14 -7.13 -11.14
CA GLY A 154 -4.75 -8.37 -11.64
C GLY A 154 -3.77 -9.55 -11.59
N ALA A 155 -2.51 -9.33 -11.94
CA ALA A 155 -1.47 -10.35 -11.89
C ALA A 155 -1.18 -10.84 -10.45
N GLU A 156 -1.19 -9.94 -9.46
CA GLU A 156 -1.11 -10.34 -8.04
C GLU A 156 -2.28 -11.25 -7.64
N SER A 157 -3.49 -10.92 -8.09
CA SER A 157 -4.73 -11.61 -7.71
C SER A 157 -4.81 -13.05 -8.25
N ILE A 158 -4.21 -13.33 -9.41
CA ILE A 158 -4.12 -14.69 -9.98
C ILE A 158 -2.95 -15.53 -9.43
N GLY A 159 -2.22 -15.01 -8.45
CA GLY A 159 -1.19 -15.76 -7.74
C GLY A 159 0.04 -16.08 -8.59
N LYS A 160 0.56 -17.32 -8.47
CA LYS A 160 1.81 -17.73 -9.13
C LYS A 160 1.80 -17.55 -10.66
N GLN A 161 0.63 -17.64 -11.28
CA GLN A 161 0.48 -17.47 -12.73
C GLN A 161 0.79 -16.03 -13.17
N GLY A 162 0.52 -15.02 -12.32
CA GLY A 162 0.76 -13.62 -12.64
C GLY A 162 2.19 -13.13 -12.39
N MET A 163 3.04 -13.95 -11.74
CA MET A 163 4.42 -13.57 -11.40
C MET A 163 5.24 -13.17 -12.64
N GLY A 164 5.01 -13.80 -13.79
CA GLY A 164 5.68 -13.44 -15.04
C GLY A 164 5.42 -11.99 -15.45
N VAL A 165 4.16 -11.55 -15.36
CA VAL A 165 3.75 -10.17 -15.68
C VAL A 165 4.38 -9.19 -14.70
N LEU A 166 4.33 -9.49 -13.40
CA LEU A 166 4.88 -8.62 -12.37
C LEU A 166 6.40 -8.45 -12.50
N ARG A 167 7.15 -9.50 -12.84
CA ARG A 167 8.61 -9.41 -13.07
C ARG A 167 8.96 -8.48 -14.23
N VAL A 168 8.14 -8.47 -15.28
CA VAL A 168 8.34 -7.53 -16.40
C VAL A 168 8.04 -6.09 -15.96
N LEU A 169 6.95 -5.87 -15.23
CA LEU A 169 6.54 -4.54 -14.74
C LEU A 169 7.44 -3.99 -13.62
N LEU A 170 8.30 -4.82 -13.02
CA LEU A 170 9.34 -4.36 -12.11
C LEU A 170 10.38 -3.46 -12.82
N GLY A 171 10.57 -3.64 -14.14
CA GLY A 171 11.47 -2.81 -14.94
C GLY A 171 10.81 -1.58 -15.59
N ASP A 172 9.62 -1.18 -15.14
CA ASP A 172 8.86 -0.09 -15.75
C ASP A 172 9.53 1.29 -15.53
N ALA A 173 9.37 2.19 -16.50
CA ALA A 173 9.89 3.55 -16.39
C ALA A 173 9.14 4.37 -15.31
N GLU A 174 7.89 4.03 -15.02
CA GLU A 174 7.05 4.74 -14.05
C GLU A 174 7.13 4.11 -12.67
N ASP A 175 7.56 4.90 -11.68
CA ASP A 175 7.74 4.51 -10.29
C ASP A 175 6.45 3.94 -9.67
N THR A 176 5.29 4.50 -10.02
CA THR A 176 3.99 4.01 -9.53
C THR A 176 3.64 2.62 -10.05
N VAL A 177 4.12 2.24 -11.24
CA VAL A 177 3.95 0.90 -11.81
C VAL A 177 4.92 -0.07 -11.16
N ARG A 178 6.20 0.31 -11.07
CA ARG A 178 7.23 -0.48 -10.37
C ARG A 178 6.83 -0.79 -8.93
N MET A 179 6.33 0.21 -8.19
CA MET A 179 5.84 0.06 -6.82
C MET A 179 4.73 -1.00 -6.74
N GLN A 180 3.72 -0.94 -7.62
CA GLN A 180 2.63 -1.92 -7.61
C GLN A 180 3.12 -3.32 -7.97
N ALA A 181 4.05 -3.44 -8.92
CA ALA A 181 4.66 -4.72 -9.30
C ALA A 181 5.51 -5.31 -8.17
N ALA A 182 6.31 -4.49 -7.50
CA ALA A 182 7.14 -4.85 -6.36
C ALA A 182 6.30 -5.37 -5.20
N VAL A 183 5.21 -4.67 -4.87
CA VAL A 183 4.22 -5.10 -3.87
C VAL A 183 3.64 -6.46 -4.24
N GLY A 184 3.15 -6.63 -5.47
CA GLY A 184 2.54 -7.87 -5.91
C GLY A 184 3.50 -9.07 -5.82
N LEU A 185 4.74 -8.91 -6.27
CA LEU A 185 5.76 -9.96 -6.16
C LEU A 185 6.06 -10.32 -4.70
N ALA A 186 6.25 -9.30 -3.86
CA ALA A 186 6.57 -9.53 -2.45
C ALA A 186 5.42 -10.26 -1.72
N ASN A 187 4.17 -9.90 -2.02
CA ASN A 187 2.97 -10.56 -1.48
C ASN A 187 2.81 -12.02 -1.95
N LEU A 188 3.38 -12.35 -3.10
CA LEU A 188 3.47 -13.71 -3.64
C LEU A 188 4.72 -14.48 -3.17
N GLY A 189 5.53 -13.87 -2.29
CA GLY A 189 6.72 -14.49 -1.68
C GLY A 189 8.00 -14.36 -2.50
N GLU A 190 8.01 -13.57 -3.58
CA GLU A 190 9.21 -13.31 -4.37
C GLU A 190 10.08 -12.23 -3.73
N ILE A 191 11.30 -12.59 -3.35
CA ILE A 191 12.26 -11.68 -2.73
C ILE A 191 12.61 -10.49 -3.62
N ALA A 192 12.53 -10.65 -4.95
CA ALA A 192 12.76 -9.57 -5.91
C ALA A 192 11.81 -8.37 -5.68
N GLY A 193 10.56 -8.64 -5.30
CA GLY A 193 9.61 -7.57 -4.97
C GLY A 193 10.03 -6.79 -3.74
N ALA A 194 10.47 -7.47 -2.67
CA ALA A 194 10.97 -6.81 -1.47
C ALA A 194 12.26 -6.02 -1.74
N ARG A 195 13.16 -6.54 -2.58
CA ARG A 195 14.38 -5.82 -2.98
C ARG A 195 14.06 -4.51 -3.70
N GLU A 196 13.09 -4.52 -4.61
CA GLU A 196 12.64 -3.30 -5.29
C GLU A 196 11.99 -2.31 -4.31
N LEU A 197 11.19 -2.78 -3.33
CA LEU A 197 10.68 -1.90 -2.26
C LEU A 197 11.81 -1.23 -1.49
N ALA A 198 12.95 -1.89 -1.27
CA ALA A 198 14.09 -1.28 -0.59
C ALA A 198 14.76 -0.16 -1.41
N GLU A 199 14.65 -0.17 -2.74
CA GLU A 199 15.10 0.95 -3.58
C GLU A 199 14.22 2.19 -3.36
N PHE A 200 12.91 2.01 -3.18
CA PHE A 200 11.97 3.11 -2.91
C PHE A 200 12.17 3.80 -1.56
N LEU A 201 12.98 3.25 -0.65
CA LEU A 201 13.36 3.92 0.60
C LEU A 201 14.23 5.17 0.36
N ASP A 202 14.88 5.30 -0.80
CA ASP A 202 15.61 6.52 -1.15
C ASP A 202 14.82 7.47 -2.06
N SER A 203 13.54 7.17 -2.34
CA SER A 203 12.70 8.03 -3.19
C SER A 203 12.57 9.46 -2.61
N GLU A 204 12.51 10.46 -3.47
CA GLU A 204 12.18 11.83 -3.08
C GLU A 204 10.71 11.96 -2.61
N SER A 205 9.83 11.05 -3.04
CA SER A 205 8.43 10.98 -2.64
C SER A 205 8.26 10.35 -1.25
N THR A 206 7.78 11.16 -0.30
CA THR A 206 7.44 10.69 1.04
C THR A 206 6.42 9.56 1.05
N ALA A 207 5.45 9.59 0.13
CA ALA A 207 4.42 8.55 0.04
C ALA A 207 5.02 7.21 -0.40
N GLU A 208 5.96 7.21 -1.34
CA GLU A 208 6.65 6.01 -1.79
C GLU A 208 7.54 5.43 -0.70
N ARG A 209 8.33 6.30 -0.04
CA ARG A 209 9.16 5.91 1.10
C ARG A 209 8.35 5.26 2.22
N THR A 210 7.21 5.85 2.55
CA THR A 210 6.33 5.35 3.62
C THR A 210 5.77 3.98 3.24
N ARG A 211 5.19 3.87 2.04
CA ARG A 211 4.62 2.61 1.56
C ARG A 211 5.65 1.48 1.46
N ALA A 212 6.85 1.79 0.96
CA ALA A 212 7.96 0.86 0.87
C ALA A 212 8.38 0.35 2.25
N TRP A 213 8.60 1.27 3.18
CA TRP A 213 8.99 0.95 4.54
C TRP A 213 7.94 0.11 5.26
N GLU A 214 6.69 0.53 5.29
CA GLU A 214 5.59 -0.23 5.92
C GLU A 214 5.45 -1.62 5.30
N GLY A 215 5.56 -1.71 3.97
CA GLY A 215 5.53 -2.99 3.26
C GLY A 215 6.66 -3.93 3.68
N LEU A 216 7.89 -3.43 3.72
CA LEU A 216 9.06 -4.18 4.15
C LEU A 216 8.94 -4.66 5.60
N GLN A 217 8.44 -3.80 6.50
CA GLN A 217 8.15 -4.19 7.88
C GLN A 217 7.10 -5.30 7.95
N ALA A 218 6.01 -5.18 7.20
CA ALA A 218 4.95 -6.18 7.17
C ALA A 218 5.45 -7.54 6.65
N LEU A 219 6.27 -7.53 5.59
CA LEU A 219 6.80 -8.73 4.95
C LEU A 219 7.81 -9.49 5.83
N THR A 220 8.65 -8.75 6.55
CA THR A 220 9.87 -9.29 7.19
C THR A 220 9.83 -9.27 8.71
N GLY A 221 9.04 -8.36 9.30
CA GLY A 221 9.11 -8.06 10.73
C GLY A 221 10.46 -7.46 11.13
N LYS A 222 11.08 -6.65 10.28
CA LYS A 222 12.30 -5.88 10.57
C LYS A 222 12.03 -4.39 10.47
N ALA A 223 12.77 -3.55 11.20
CA ALA A 223 12.56 -2.09 11.21
C ALA A 223 13.79 -1.29 10.73
N PHE A 224 15.00 -1.73 11.10
CA PHE A 224 16.30 -1.13 10.78
C PHE A 224 16.44 0.39 11.02
N GLY A 225 15.59 0.97 11.89
CA GLY A 225 15.68 2.38 12.29
C GLY A 225 15.33 3.39 11.20
N TYR A 226 14.65 2.95 10.14
CA TYR A 226 14.26 3.83 9.04
C TYR A 226 13.07 4.73 9.42
N SER A 227 13.16 6.04 9.16
CA SER A 227 12.03 6.99 9.22
C SER A 227 11.80 7.61 7.84
N PRO A 228 10.57 7.52 7.26
CA PRO A 228 10.26 8.13 5.98
C PRO A 228 10.41 9.66 5.96
N LEU A 229 10.28 10.33 7.11
CA LEU A 229 10.40 11.78 7.26
C LEU A 229 11.79 12.24 7.71
N GLY A 230 12.70 11.30 7.98
CA GLY A 230 14.04 11.62 8.47
C GLY A 230 14.95 12.29 7.43
N PRO A 231 16.06 12.92 7.89
CA PRO A 231 17.07 13.50 7.01
C PRO A 231 17.63 12.47 6.01
N GLN A 232 17.93 12.91 4.78
CA GLN A 232 18.33 12.02 3.68
C GLN A 232 19.49 11.08 4.04
N GLY A 233 20.57 11.58 4.67
CA GLY A 233 21.72 10.74 5.04
C GLY A 233 21.38 9.64 6.05
N ALA A 234 20.46 9.91 6.99
CA ALA A 234 19.98 8.91 7.95
C ALA A 234 19.08 7.87 7.27
N ARG A 235 18.24 8.31 6.33
CA ARG A 235 17.42 7.42 5.48
C ARG A 235 18.30 6.49 4.66
N GLN A 236 19.32 7.02 3.97
CA GLN A 236 20.24 6.25 3.14
C GLN A 236 21.00 5.19 3.94
N THR A 237 21.49 5.54 5.13
CA THR A 237 22.15 4.58 6.03
C THR A 237 21.20 3.43 6.42
N SER A 238 19.95 3.75 6.72
CA SER A 238 18.94 2.75 7.11
C SER A 238 18.46 1.92 5.91
N ALA A 239 18.32 2.54 4.73
CA ALA A 239 18.01 1.86 3.48
C ALA A 239 19.10 0.88 3.07
N GLN A 240 20.38 1.22 3.30
CA GLN A 240 21.50 0.31 3.05
C GLN A 240 21.41 -0.96 3.90
N ARG A 241 21.03 -0.86 5.19
CA ARG A 241 20.80 -2.03 6.06
C ARG A 241 19.66 -2.91 5.53
N TRP A 242 18.60 -2.30 5.00
CA TRP A 242 17.52 -3.04 4.33
C TRP A 242 18.04 -3.82 3.12
N LYS A 243 18.82 -3.17 2.25
CA LYS A 243 19.40 -3.79 1.05
C LYS A 243 20.33 -4.95 1.40
N GLU A 244 21.17 -4.80 2.42
CA GLU A 244 22.06 -5.86 2.92
C GLU A 244 21.27 -7.06 3.45
N TYR A 245 20.26 -6.81 4.29
CA TYR A 245 19.40 -7.86 4.83
C TYR A 245 18.68 -8.65 3.71
N LEU A 246 18.08 -7.94 2.75
CA LEU A 246 17.36 -8.56 1.63
C LEU A 246 18.30 -9.20 0.58
N GLY A 247 19.60 -8.92 0.65
CA GLY A 247 20.63 -9.59 -0.14
C GLY A 247 20.87 -11.05 0.26
N GLY A 248 20.50 -11.43 1.48
CA GLY A 248 20.61 -12.81 2.00
C GLY A 248 19.41 -13.70 1.68
N ASP A 249 19.41 -14.90 2.29
CA ASP A 249 18.33 -15.89 2.19
C ASP A 249 17.17 -15.53 3.13
N VAL A 250 16.34 -14.58 2.70
CA VAL A 250 15.18 -14.09 3.45
C VAL A 250 13.89 -14.76 2.98
N VAL A 251 13.10 -15.26 3.93
CA VAL A 251 11.74 -15.76 3.68
C VAL A 251 10.72 -14.69 4.09
N LEU A 252 9.93 -14.22 3.13
CA LEU A 252 8.85 -13.26 3.38
C LEU A 252 7.66 -13.99 4.04
N LYS A 253 7.22 -13.50 5.20
CA LYS A 253 6.16 -14.15 6.01
C LYS A 253 4.84 -13.39 6.04
N GLY A 254 4.87 -12.08 5.81
CA GLY A 254 3.66 -11.24 5.79
C GLY A 254 3.27 -10.79 4.38
N LYS A 255 2.35 -9.82 4.31
CA LYS A 255 1.93 -9.16 3.07
C LYS A 255 1.94 -7.65 3.24
N VAL A 256 2.43 -6.93 2.25
CA VAL A 256 2.25 -5.49 2.10
C VAL A 256 0.76 -5.16 2.11
N GLY A 257 0.37 -4.13 2.86
CA GLY A 257 -1.03 -3.75 3.06
C GLY A 257 -1.72 -4.48 4.23
N GLN A 258 -1.15 -5.58 4.73
CA GLN A 258 -1.46 -6.07 6.08
C GLN A 258 -0.62 -5.28 7.07
N SER A 259 -1.05 -4.04 7.31
CA SER A 259 -0.36 -3.20 8.27
C SER A 259 -0.48 -3.83 9.66
N ARG A 260 0.67 -4.10 10.28
CA ARG A 260 0.74 -4.30 11.74
C ARG A 260 0.67 -2.96 12.48
N ALA A 261 0.59 -1.84 11.75
CA ALA A 261 0.40 -0.54 12.36
C ALA A 261 -1.01 -0.45 12.96
N LEU A 262 -1.08 -0.12 14.24
CA LEU A 262 -2.32 0.18 14.91
C LEU A 262 -2.50 1.70 14.92
N ALA A 263 -3.41 2.20 14.09
CA ALA A 263 -3.83 3.59 14.17
C ALA A 263 -4.63 3.78 15.46
N LEU A 264 -4.01 4.43 16.45
CA LEU A 264 -4.69 4.78 17.69
C LEU A 264 -5.70 5.91 17.43
N PHE A 265 -5.34 6.87 16.59
CA PHE A 265 -6.30 7.86 16.08
C PHE A 265 -6.84 7.44 14.72
N ASN A 266 -8.16 7.29 14.62
CA ASN A 266 -8.84 6.75 13.44
C ASN A 266 -9.26 7.81 12.40
N GLY A 267 -8.97 9.10 12.65
CA GLY A 267 -9.33 10.22 11.79
C GLY A 267 -10.81 10.61 11.81
N ARG A 268 -11.62 10.06 12.70
CA ARG A 268 -13.09 10.23 12.70
C ARG A 268 -13.66 10.60 14.07
N ASP A 269 -13.21 9.94 15.13
CA ASP A 269 -13.73 10.11 16.48
C ASP A 269 -12.69 9.68 17.53
N LEU A 270 -13.09 9.68 18.79
CA LEU A 270 -12.25 9.31 19.94
C LEU A 270 -12.37 7.81 20.30
N THR A 271 -12.82 6.94 19.39
CA THR A 271 -12.90 5.50 19.67
C THR A 271 -11.54 4.97 20.15
N GLY A 272 -11.51 4.31 21.32
CA GLY A 272 -10.29 3.80 21.95
C GLY A 272 -9.57 4.82 22.84
N TRP A 273 -10.17 5.99 23.05
CA TRP A 273 -9.65 7.05 23.91
C TRP A 273 -10.71 7.55 24.90
N THR A 274 -10.25 7.91 26.09
CA THR A 274 -11.07 8.56 27.12
C THR A 274 -10.42 9.88 27.54
N HIS A 275 -11.19 10.97 27.53
CA HIS A 275 -10.74 12.30 27.96
C HIS A 275 -10.94 12.48 29.46
N TYR A 276 -9.92 13.01 30.15
CA TYR A 276 -9.95 13.31 31.57
C TYR A 276 -9.55 14.77 31.84
N ARG A 277 -10.21 15.39 32.81
CA ARG A 277 -9.77 16.66 33.42
C ARG A 277 -9.88 16.57 34.92
N LYS A 278 -8.85 17.02 35.64
CA LYS A 278 -8.81 17.01 37.12
C LYS A 278 -9.17 15.64 37.72
N GLY A 279 -8.76 14.56 37.06
CA GLY A 279 -8.95 13.18 37.52
C GLY A 279 -10.32 12.57 37.25
N ARG A 280 -11.24 13.26 36.57
CA ARG A 280 -12.54 12.70 36.16
C ARG A 280 -12.65 12.60 34.66
N VAL A 281 -13.44 11.64 34.18
CA VAL A 281 -13.84 11.55 32.78
C VAL A 281 -14.61 12.84 32.43
N VAL A 282 -14.33 13.39 31.26
CA VAL A 282 -15.07 14.55 30.73
C VAL A 282 -16.37 14.05 30.12
N GLU A 283 -17.48 14.59 30.59
CA GLU A 283 -18.82 14.21 30.13
C GLU A 283 -19.14 14.81 28.74
N PRO A 284 -20.09 14.23 27.97
CA PRO A 284 -20.37 14.66 26.60
C PRO A 284 -20.81 16.11 26.41
N ASP A 285 -21.29 16.78 27.46
CA ASP A 285 -21.73 18.18 27.46
C ASP A 285 -20.63 19.17 27.88
N GLU A 286 -19.48 18.66 28.31
CA GLU A 286 -18.29 19.46 28.62
C GLU A 286 -17.39 19.62 27.37
N ASP A 287 -16.65 20.72 27.30
CA ASP A 287 -15.69 20.97 26.22
C ASP A 287 -14.64 19.84 26.16
N THR A 288 -14.44 19.22 25.00
CA THR A 288 -13.59 18.02 24.83
C THR A 288 -12.83 18.06 23.51
N TRP A 289 -11.98 17.06 23.30
CA TRP A 289 -11.25 16.87 22.05
C TRP A 289 -12.22 16.63 20.90
N SER A 290 -11.99 17.31 19.78
CA SER A 290 -12.86 17.24 18.61
C SER A 290 -12.10 16.75 17.38
N VAL A 291 -12.81 16.16 16.43
CA VAL A 291 -12.24 15.72 15.15
C VAL A 291 -12.89 16.51 14.02
N GLU A 292 -12.10 17.23 13.24
CA GLU A 292 -12.53 18.00 12.08
C GLU A 292 -11.55 17.74 10.92
N ASP A 293 -12.06 17.42 9.72
CA ASP A 293 -11.25 17.11 8.53
C ASP A 293 -10.13 16.07 8.74
N GLY A 294 -10.37 15.09 9.62
CA GLY A 294 -9.39 14.06 9.96
C GLY A 294 -8.25 14.54 10.86
N ILE A 295 -8.40 15.72 11.47
CA ILE A 295 -7.49 16.30 12.45
C ILE A 295 -8.15 16.26 13.83
N LEU A 296 -7.42 15.76 14.81
CA LEU A 296 -7.77 15.77 16.22
C LEU A 296 -7.31 17.09 16.85
N HIS A 297 -8.24 17.84 17.41
CA HIS A 297 -8.01 19.13 18.04
C HIS A 297 -8.03 18.98 19.57
N CYS A 298 -6.94 19.41 20.21
CA CYS A 298 -6.90 19.59 21.65
C CYS A 298 -7.75 20.83 22.01
N PRO A 299 -8.69 20.71 22.97
CA PRO A 299 -9.54 21.84 23.35
C PRO A 299 -8.75 22.94 24.08
N GLY A 300 -7.64 22.58 24.73
CA GLY A 300 -6.89 23.48 25.61
C GLY A 300 -7.68 23.87 26.86
N GLY A 301 -7.13 24.77 27.67
CA GLY A 301 -7.79 25.15 28.94
C GLY A 301 -7.62 24.12 30.06
N GLY A 302 -6.63 23.23 29.93
CA GLY A 302 -6.26 22.22 30.93
C GLY A 302 -5.82 22.78 32.30
N PRO A 303 -5.36 21.91 33.21
CA PRO A 303 -4.77 20.60 32.93
C PRO A 303 -5.81 19.49 32.72
N GLY A 304 -5.54 18.67 31.71
CA GLY A 304 -6.26 17.45 31.38
C GLY A 304 -5.44 16.56 30.46
N ASP A 305 -6.04 15.47 30.00
CA ASP A 305 -5.39 14.55 29.09
C ASP A 305 -6.38 13.63 28.35
N LEU A 306 -5.97 13.14 27.19
CA LEU A 306 -6.63 12.10 26.43
C LEU A 306 -5.80 10.82 26.54
N ARG A 307 -6.41 9.72 27.04
CA ARG A 307 -5.71 8.46 27.33
C ARG A 307 -6.24 7.35 26.45
N THR A 308 -5.37 6.45 26.00
CA THR A 308 -5.82 5.20 25.38
C THR A 308 -6.58 4.35 26.40
N ASP A 309 -7.61 3.65 25.95
CA ASP A 309 -8.35 2.70 26.79
C ASP A 309 -7.55 1.43 27.08
N ALA A 310 -6.63 1.08 26.17
CA ALA A 310 -5.73 -0.06 26.23
C ALA A 310 -4.31 0.33 26.67
N ASP A 311 -3.61 -0.65 27.23
CA ASP A 311 -2.20 -0.58 27.59
C ASP A 311 -1.35 -1.18 26.46
N PHE A 312 -0.14 -0.65 26.27
CA PHE A 312 0.80 -1.07 25.24
C PHE A 312 2.19 -1.27 25.83
N GLU A 313 2.90 -2.26 25.29
CA GLU A 313 4.33 -2.50 25.51
C GLU A 313 5.02 -2.63 24.16
N ASP A 314 6.33 -2.40 24.12
CA ASP A 314 7.18 -2.66 22.95
C ASP A 314 6.62 -2.16 21.61
N TYR A 315 6.63 -0.84 21.42
CA TYR A 315 6.07 -0.19 20.25
C TYR A 315 6.96 0.94 19.72
N VAL A 316 6.79 1.28 18.44
CA VAL A 316 7.21 2.59 17.92
C VAL A 316 5.96 3.43 17.74
N LEU A 317 5.84 4.49 18.53
CA LEU A 317 4.75 5.46 18.44
C LEU A 317 5.17 6.58 17.48
N VAL A 318 4.34 6.83 16.46
CA VAL A 318 4.51 7.95 15.52
C VAL A 318 3.35 8.91 15.68
N VAL A 319 3.67 10.16 16.02
CA VAL A 319 2.71 11.24 16.20
C VAL A 319 3.04 12.39 15.27
N SER A 320 2.09 12.75 14.39
CA SER A 320 2.16 14.01 13.64
C SER A 320 1.35 15.08 14.37
N TYR A 321 2.03 16.12 14.85
CA TYR A 321 1.42 17.21 15.62
C TYR A 321 1.74 18.58 15.03
N ARG A 322 0.91 19.58 15.36
CA ARG A 322 1.10 20.98 14.98
C ARG A 322 0.67 21.91 16.10
N ALA A 323 1.52 22.89 16.39
CA ALA A 323 1.17 24.07 17.16
C ALA A 323 0.44 25.08 16.26
N SER A 324 -0.90 25.08 16.29
CA SER A 324 -1.73 26.00 15.50
C SER A 324 -1.92 27.37 16.16
N GLU A 325 -1.58 27.51 17.45
CA GLU A 325 -1.66 28.77 18.20
C GLU A 325 -0.33 29.11 18.91
N PRO A 326 0.02 30.42 19.05
CA PRO A 326 1.19 30.82 19.83
C PRO A 326 1.10 30.31 21.27
N ARG A 327 2.23 29.83 21.82
CA ARG A 327 2.30 29.23 23.16
C ARG A 327 1.57 27.88 23.30
N ALA A 328 1.28 27.20 22.20
CA ALA A 328 0.89 25.78 22.20
C ALA A 328 1.80 24.98 23.15
N ASP A 329 1.18 24.19 24.01
CA ASP A 329 1.83 23.42 25.08
C ASP A 329 1.04 22.12 25.27
N GLY A 330 1.74 21.05 25.58
CA GLY A 330 1.18 19.72 25.71
C GLY A 330 2.28 18.67 25.71
N GLY A 331 1.94 17.41 25.51
CA GLY A 331 2.90 16.34 25.73
C GLY A 331 2.37 14.99 25.33
N ILE A 332 3.28 14.05 25.15
CA ILE A 332 2.98 12.64 24.92
C ILE A 332 3.44 11.87 26.15
N GLY A 333 2.51 11.29 26.89
CA GLY A 333 2.84 10.34 27.95
C GLY A 333 2.98 8.93 27.40
N VAL A 334 4.03 8.23 27.82
CA VAL A 334 4.26 6.80 27.50
C VAL A 334 4.46 6.00 28.78
N MET A 335 4.15 4.70 28.72
CA MET A 335 4.28 3.77 29.86
C MET A 335 3.46 4.22 31.07
N MET A 336 2.28 4.80 30.81
CA MET A 336 1.44 5.31 31.88
C MET A 336 0.80 4.19 32.67
N ASN A 337 1.09 4.19 33.97
CA ASN A 337 0.46 3.31 34.95
C ASN A 337 -0.47 4.14 35.85
N PRO A 338 -1.58 3.58 36.37
CA PRO A 338 -2.59 4.30 37.15
C PRO A 338 -2.10 4.98 38.46
N GLY A 339 -0.81 4.94 38.76
CA GLY A 339 -0.19 5.61 39.90
C GLY A 339 -0.60 5.03 41.25
N GLN A 340 0.09 5.43 42.31
CA GLN A 340 -0.36 5.17 43.68
C GLN A 340 -1.39 6.25 44.09
N ALA A 341 -2.47 5.83 44.76
CA ALA A 341 -3.65 6.67 45.06
C ALA A 341 -3.39 7.97 45.85
N ASP A 342 -2.19 8.15 46.43
CA ASP A 342 -1.87 9.23 47.37
C ASP A 342 -0.88 10.29 46.84
N ASN A 343 -0.59 10.35 45.53
CA ASN A 343 0.27 11.40 44.96
C ASN A 343 -0.54 12.54 44.30
N ALA A 344 0.02 13.75 44.26
CA ALA A 344 -0.66 14.94 43.70
C ALA A 344 -0.99 14.79 42.20
N PHE A 345 -0.30 13.89 41.50
CA PHE A 345 -0.47 13.57 40.08
C PHE A 345 -1.46 12.41 39.84
N ALA A 346 -2.07 11.83 40.89
CA ALA A 346 -3.18 10.90 40.76
C ALA A 346 -4.38 11.55 40.03
N ARG A 347 -4.45 12.89 40.05
CA ARG A 347 -5.41 13.70 39.29
C ARG A 347 -5.05 13.83 37.79
N ASP A 348 -3.79 13.64 37.44
CA ASP A 348 -3.28 13.57 36.06
C ASP A 348 -3.22 12.10 35.57
N GLY A 349 -3.91 11.20 36.28
CA GLY A 349 -4.17 9.84 35.85
C GLY A 349 -3.14 8.80 36.24
N GLY A 350 -1.95 9.19 36.68
CA GLY A 350 -0.94 8.23 37.10
C GLY A 350 0.51 8.67 36.95
N ASP A 351 1.40 7.68 36.87
CA ASP A 351 2.84 7.84 36.78
C ASP A 351 3.30 7.46 35.36
N TYR A 352 4.01 8.37 34.67
CA TYR A 352 4.48 8.13 33.30
C TYR A 352 5.68 9.01 32.91
N LEU A 353 6.34 8.65 31.81
CA LEU A 353 7.35 9.50 31.16
C LEU A 353 6.66 10.40 30.15
N GLU A 354 6.82 11.70 30.30
CA GLU A 354 6.28 12.67 29.35
C GLU A 354 7.34 13.17 28.38
N ILE A 355 7.00 13.16 27.10
CA ILE A 355 7.73 13.82 26.03
C ILE A 355 7.01 15.13 25.72
N GLN A 356 7.66 16.25 26.00
CA GLN A 356 7.12 17.59 25.84
C GLN A 356 6.79 17.91 24.37
N LEU A 357 5.69 18.64 24.13
CA LEU A 357 5.27 19.19 22.84
C LEU A 357 5.10 20.70 22.94
N LEU A 358 6.21 21.40 23.19
CA LEU A 358 6.29 22.85 23.29
C LEU A 358 7.30 23.32 22.24
N PRO A 359 6.91 24.10 21.21
CA PRO A 359 7.84 24.53 20.16
C PRO A 359 9.15 25.11 20.71
N GLY A 360 10.28 24.56 20.26
CA GLY A 360 11.64 24.89 20.74
C GLY A 360 12.13 24.02 21.90
N ARG A 361 11.22 23.27 22.54
CA ARG A 361 11.47 22.33 23.65
C ARG A 361 10.82 20.96 23.44
N SER A 362 10.25 20.71 22.26
CA SER A 362 9.64 19.42 21.97
C SER A 362 10.70 18.33 22.01
N GLY A 363 10.42 17.25 22.74
CA GLY A 363 11.40 16.20 23.05
C GLY A 363 12.10 16.33 24.41
N ASP A 364 11.88 17.42 25.15
CA ASP A 364 12.25 17.46 26.57
C ASP A 364 11.49 16.35 27.32
N LEU A 365 12.16 15.71 28.27
CA LEU A 365 11.57 14.65 29.09
C LEU A 365 11.11 15.22 30.43
N TYR A 366 9.93 14.83 30.89
CA TYR A 366 9.42 15.14 32.22
C TYR A 366 9.02 13.88 32.98
N ARG A 367 9.30 13.88 34.28
CA ARG A 367 8.91 12.83 35.20
C ARG A 367 7.57 13.18 35.83
N ILE A 368 6.51 12.53 35.37
CA ILE A 368 5.17 12.75 35.92
C ILE A 368 4.88 11.75 37.04
N GLY A 369 4.33 12.25 38.14
CA GLY A 369 4.08 11.46 39.34
C GLY A 369 5.37 10.89 39.95
N ASN A 370 5.36 9.60 40.24
CA ASN A 370 6.48 8.83 40.78
C ASN A 370 7.19 7.97 39.74
N PHE A 371 7.00 8.26 38.45
CA PHE A 371 7.65 7.49 37.39
C PHE A 371 9.17 7.43 37.60
N GLN A 372 9.75 6.24 37.46
CA GLN A 372 11.18 6.04 37.63
C GLN A 372 11.81 5.78 36.27
N ALA A 373 12.73 6.65 35.90
CA ALA A 373 13.53 6.53 34.70
C ALA A 373 14.94 7.02 34.97
N LYS A 374 15.87 6.64 34.10
CA LYS A 374 17.23 7.16 34.07
C LYS A 374 17.53 7.81 32.73
N VAL A 375 18.25 8.92 32.76
CA VAL A 375 18.85 9.57 31.58
C VAL A 375 20.34 9.67 31.85
N ASP A 376 21.17 9.22 30.91
CA ASP A 376 22.64 9.16 31.06
C ASP A 376 23.11 8.45 32.34
N GLY A 377 22.40 7.37 32.69
CA GLY A 377 22.70 6.55 33.88
C GLY A 377 22.34 7.18 35.23
N LYS A 378 21.77 8.39 35.24
CA LYS A 378 21.31 9.10 36.45
C LYS A 378 19.80 9.09 36.52
N ASP A 379 19.25 9.10 37.74
CA ASP A 379 17.81 9.20 37.93
C ASP A 379 17.28 10.50 37.29
N LEU A 380 16.20 10.35 36.52
CA LEU A 380 15.53 11.47 35.88
C LEU A 380 15.00 12.42 36.96
N ALA A 381 15.47 13.67 36.92
CA ALA A 381 14.92 14.74 37.74
C ALA A 381 13.48 15.08 37.31
N PHE A 382 12.92 16.20 37.75
CA PHE A 382 11.59 16.59 37.26
C PHE A 382 11.55 16.79 35.74
N ALA A 383 12.60 17.35 35.17
CA ALA A 383 12.73 17.60 33.74
C ALA A 383 14.17 17.34 33.25
N HIS A 384 14.30 16.97 31.98
CA HIS A 384 15.57 16.85 31.28
C HIS A 384 15.43 17.43 29.86
N PRO A 385 16.22 18.46 29.49
CA PRO A 385 16.13 19.07 28.17
C PRO A 385 16.56 18.09 27.07
N ARG A 386 16.06 18.30 25.85
CA ARG A 386 16.58 17.62 24.67
C ARG A 386 18.06 17.94 24.42
N ARG A 387 18.76 17.00 23.79
CA ARG A 387 20.20 17.07 23.50
C ARG A 387 20.54 17.84 22.23
N GLU A 388 19.62 17.83 21.27
CA GLU A 388 19.80 18.43 19.96
C GLU A 388 18.75 19.51 19.71
N GLU A 389 19.16 20.61 19.10
CA GLU A 389 18.23 21.63 18.61
C GLU A 389 17.64 21.19 17.27
N VAL A 390 16.31 21.26 17.16
CA VAL A 390 15.57 20.98 15.94
C VAL A 390 14.65 22.15 15.65
N GLU A 391 14.68 22.64 14.41
CA GLU A 391 13.81 23.73 13.96
C GLU A 391 12.34 23.27 13.98
N GLU A 392 11.51 24.03 14.67
CA GLU A 392 10.07 23.82 14.75
C GLU A 392 9.35 25.07 14.25
N ARG A 393 8.84 25.02 13.03
CA ARG A 393 8.16 26.14 12.41
C ARG A 393 6.73 26.19 12.90
N PHE A 394 6.35 27.36 13.39
CA PHE A 394 4.98 27.62 13.81
C PHE A 394 3.96 27.27 12.71
N ASN A 395 2.84 26.66 13.11
CA ASN A 395 1.77 26.23 12.22
C ASN A 395 2.21 25.26 11.09
N GLN A 396 3.28 24.50 11.31
CA GLN A 396 3.68 23.38 10.45
C GLN A 396 3.55 22.04 11.18
N TRP A 397 3.43 20.97 10.40
CA TRP A 397 3.37 19.62 10.92
C TRP A 397 4.77 19.13 11.28
N HIS A 398 4.90 18.56 12.48
CA HIS A 398 6.11 17.94 12.99
C HIS A 398 5.85 16.48 13.34
N GLU A 399 6.87 15.64 13.18
CA GLU A 399 6.82 14.23 13.57
C GLU A 399 7.55 14.03 14.90
N MET A 400 6.84 13.53 15.90
CA MET A 400 7.41 12.95 17.09
C MET A 400 7.35 11.43 16.96
N ARG A 401 8.51 10.78 16.99
CA ARG A 401 8.63 9.32 16.94
C ARG A 401 9.28 8.82 18.21
N VAL A 402 8.58 7.98 18.95
CA VAL A 402 9.02 7.44 20.24
C VAL A 402 9.17 5.93 20.10
N GLU A 403 10.40 5.42 20.17
CA GLU A 403 10.64 3.98 20.27
C GLU A 403 10.61 3.60 21.75
N VAL A 404 9.78 2.63 22.12
CA VAL A 404 9.70 2.05 23.45
C VAL A 404 9.98 0.55 23.33
N TRP A 405 11.03 0.07 23.99
CA TRP A 405 11.43 -1.34 23.91
C TRP A 405 12.17 -1.77 25.18
N ASP A 406 11.67 -2.79 25.88
CA ASP A 406 12.34 -3.38 27.05
C ASP A 406 12.78 -2.30 28.07
N GLY A 407 11.89 -1.34 28.33
CA GLY A 407 12.15 -0.21 29.22
C GLY A 407 12.98 0.94 28.60
N GLU A 408 13.67 0.73 27.48
CA GLU A 408 14.35 1.81 26.75
C GLU A 408 13.36 2.67 25.99
N VAL A 409 13.56 3.99 26.06
CA VAL A 409 12.76 5.00 25.34
C VAL A 409 13.70 5.87 24.53
N LYS A 410 13.50 5.95 23.21
CA LYS A 410 14.24 6.85 22.31
C LYS A 410 13.27 7.81 21.64
N VAL A 411 13.57 9.10 21.75
CA VAL A 411 12.71 10.18 21.29
C VAL A 411 13.34 10.86 20.09
N TYR A 412 12.62 10.85 18.97
CA TYR A 412 13.05 11.47 17.72
C TYR A 412 12.07 12.59 17.34
N LEU A 413 12.61 13.77 17.05
CA LEU A 413 11.85 14.90 16.52
C LEU A 413 12.30 15.19 15.09
N ASN A 414 11.37 15.12 14.13
CA ASN A 414 11.65 15.28 12.70
C ASN A 414 12.84 14.42 12.23
N GLY A 415 12.93 13.19 12.76
CA GLY A 415 13.98 12.21 12.45
C GLY A 415 15.31 12.37 13.20
N VAL A 416 15.49 13.42 14.02
CA VAL A 416 16.69 13.62 14.84
C VAL A 416 16.47 13.03 16.23
N LEU A 417 17.41 12.21 16.71
CA LEU A 417 17.38 11.68 18.08
C LEU A 417 17.64 12.84 19.07
N VAL A 418 16.61 13.21 19.83
CA VAL A 418 16.64 14.37 20.73
C VAL A 418 16.74 13.97 22.20
N ASN A 419 16.31 12.77 22.57
CA ASN A 419 16.45 12.27 23.94
C ASN A 419 16.40 10.75 24.04
N GLU A 420 16.94 10.22 25.15
CA GLU A 420 16.92 8.80 25.49
C GLU A 420 16.70 8.63 26.99
N ALA A 421 15.91 7.65 27.38
CA ALA A 421 15.70 7.28 28.77
C ALA A 421 15.60 5.77 28.93
N VAL A 422 15.88 5.27 30.13
CA VAL A 422 15.65 3.89 30.53
C VAL A 422 14.67 3.90 31.69
N GLY A 423 13.43 3.53 31.41
CA GLY A 423 12.35 3.35 32.37
C GLY A 423 12.23 1.92 32.88
N GLN A 424 11.06 1.60 33.41
CA GLN A 424 10.70 0.25 33.85
C GLN A 424 10.16 -0.57 32.67
N VAL A 425 10.38 -1.88 32.67
CA VAL A 425 9.73 -2.78 31.70
C VAL A 425 8.29 -3.00 32.15
N ALA A 426 7.35 -2.32 31.51
CA ALA A 426 5.93 -2.43 31.80
C ALA A 426 5.10 -2.02 30.58
N SER A 427 3.94 -2.66 30.41
CA SER A 427 2.88 -2.12 29.58
C SER A 427 2.23 -0.91 30.27
N GLY A 428 1.74 0.03 29.47
CA GLY A 428 1.03 1.18 30.00
C GLY A 428 0.31 1.96 28.91
N ARG A 429 -0.52 2.91 29.32
CA ARG A 429 -1.30 3.73 28.39
C ARG A 429 -0.43 4.76 27.69
N ILE A 430 -0.94 5.24 26.56
CA ILE A 430 -0.43 6.41 25.87
C ILE A 430 -1.34 7.60 26.15
N VAL A 431 -0.75 8.76 26.37
CA VAL A 431 -1.43 9.97 26.81
C VAL A 431 -1.11 11.12 25.86
N LEU A 432 -2.11 11.90 25.49
CA LEU A 432 -1.93 13.23 24.91
C LEU A 432 -2.35 14.27 25.93
N ARG A 433 -1.41 15.10 26.36
CA ARG A 433 -1.66 16.12 27.39
C ARG A 433 -2.41 17.31 26.82
N GLU A 434 -3.41 17.75 27.58
CA GLU A 434 -4.15 18.98 27.38
C GLU A 434 -3.63 20.02 28.40
N GLU A 435 -2.88 21.00 27.91
CA GLU A 435 -2.45 22.14 28.72
C GLU A 435 -3.27 23.38 28.36
N ARG A 436 -2.73 24.59 28.56
CA ARG A 436 -3.48 25.83 28.36
C ARG A 436 -3.80 26.15 26.91
N SER A 437 -2.96 25.70 25.98
CA SER A 437 -2.99 26.13 24.59
C SER A 437 -3.24 24.93 23.67
N LYS A 438 -3.76 25.19 22.47
CA LYS A 438 -4.21 24.13 21.57
C LYS A 438 -3.07 23.52 20.75
N LEU A 439 -3.14 22.21 20.61
CA LEU A 439 -2.36 21.40 19.69
C LEU A 439 -3.30 20.64 18.75
N GLU A 440 -2.82 20.33 17.56
CA GLU A 440 -3.52 19.51 16.59
C GLU A 440 -2.71 18.27 16.26
N PHE A 441 -3.41 17.17 16.00
CA PHE A 441 -2.82 15.88 15.67
C PHE A 441 -3.53 15.31 14.46
N ARG A 442 -2.77 14.81 13.48
CA ARG A 442 -3.36 14.13 12.30
C ARG A 442 -3.01 12.65 12.22
N GLN A 443 -2.08 12.21 13.05
CA GLN A 443 -1.62 10.83 13.11
C GLN A 443 -1.18 10.52 14.52
N VAL A 444 -1.69 9.41 15.05
CA VAL A 444 -1.21 8.76 16.28
C VAL A 444 -1.26 7.27 15.99
N THR A 445 -0.09 6.68 15.73
CA THR A 445 0.01 5.31 15.21
C THR A 445 1.08 4.54 15.94
N LEU A 446 0.77 3.30 16.33
CA LEU A 446 1.77 2.34 16.80
C LEU A 446 2.24 1.47 15.65
N LEU A 447 3.53 1.21 15.63
CA LEU A 447 4.16 0.23 14.76
C LEU A 447 4.77 -0.86 15.66
N PRO A 448 4.74 -2.13 15.23
CA PRO A 448 5.38 -3.19 15.99
C PRO A 448 6.89 -2.93 16.08
N VAL A 449 7.47 -3.16 17.26
CA VAL A 449 8.93 -3.25 17.36
C VAL A 449 9.36 -4.59 16.81
N SER A 450 10.41 -4.57 16.00
CA SER A 450 10.76 -5.73 15.19
C SER A 450 12.28 -5.82 15.09
N ARG A 451 12.86 -6.75 15.85
CA ARG A 451 14.29 -7.11 15.80
C ARG A 451 14.59 -7.93 14.57
#